data_AF-D9QQ65-F1
#
_entry.id   AF-D9QQ65-F1
#
_cell.length_a   1.000
_cell.length_b   1.000
_cell.length_c   1.000
_cell.angle_alpha   90.00
_cell.angle_beta   90.00
_cell.angle_gamma   90.00
#
_symmetry.space_group_name_H-M   'P 1'
#
loop_
_entity.id
_entity.type
_entity.pdbx_description
1 polymer ?
#
loop_
_entity_poly.entity_id
_entity_poly.type
_entity_poly.pdbx_seq_one_letter_code
_entity_poly.pdbx_strand_id
1 'polypeptide(L)'
;MSDLQRSSQEEALVDIVESIVSKQNSVGYFINAEVEKIQSFSDQSDTSLDEIIDFHTEVASNIKNTMKLQMLLQFKLEEILEKKNWISQKAGETKAKKSKVLIDLLEAVIFVESVIENFLQIELKVRKKVVQKYNFLPNKVNDFMRIMDLIINNGKRIQKELEFEIKMLENYL
;
A
#
# COMPACT_ATOMS: atom_id res chain seq x y z
N MET A 1 -37.28 3.76 12.34
CA MET A 1 -36.16 2.85 12.69
C MET A 1 -36.04 2.85 14.19
N SER A 2 -36.01 1.67 14.83
CA SER A 2 -35.80 1.57 16.28
C SER A 2 -34.33 1.87 16.63
N ASP A 3 -34.07 2.38 17.82
CA ASP A 3 -32.71 2.72 18.29
C ASP A 3 -31.76 1.52 18.29
N LEU A 4 -32.29 0.31 18.54
CA LEU A 4 -31.56 -0.97 18.46
C LEU A 4 -31.02 -1.25 17.04
N GLN A 5 -31.81 -0.94 16.01
CA GLN A 5 -31.43 -1.19 14.62
C GLN A 5 -30.36 -0.20 14.12
N ARG A 6 -30.32 1.01 14.71
CA ARG A 6 -29.33 2.05 14.41
C ARG A 6 -27.97 1.76 15.09
N SER A 7 -27.96 1.26 16.32
CA SER A 7 -26.73 0.86 17.03
C SER A 7 -25.99 -0.26 16.29
N SER A 8 -26.73 -1.30 15.86
CA SER A 8 -26.16 -2.43 15.12
C SER A 8 -25.54 -2.03 13.78
N GLN A 9 -26.08 -1.01 13.11
CA GLN A 9 -25.51 -0.48 11.86
C GLN A 9 -24.20 0.29 12.11
N GLU A 10 -24.11 1.06 13.19
CA GLU A 10 -22.89 1.79 13.54
C GLU A 10 -21.77 0.84 13.95
N GLU A 11 -22.09 -0.21 14.70
CA GLU A 11 -21.15 -1.30 15.05
C GLU A 11 -20.65 -2.02 13.80
N ALA A 12 -21.56 -2.40 12.88
CA ALA A 12 -21.18 -3.07 11.64
C ALA A 12 -20.23 -2.21 10.78
N LEU A 13 -20.42 -0.89 10.75
CA LEU A 13 -19.48 -0.03 10.03
C LEU A 13 -18.12 0.04 10.72
N VAL A 14 -18.07 0.10 12.05
CA VAL A 14 -16.81 0.06 12.80
C VAL A 14 -16.06 -1.23 12.49
N ASP A 15 -16.74 -2.37 12.50
CA ASP A 15 -16.14 -3.68 12.17
C ASP A 15 -15.60 -3.71 10.73
N ILE A 16 -16.28 -3.03 9.78
CA ILE A 16 -15.77 -2.90 8.41
C ILE A 16 -14.48 -2.07 8.39
N VAL A 17 -14.41 -0.95 9.12
CA VAL A 17 -13.19 -0.13 9.17
C VAL A 17 -12.07 -0.89 9.86
N GLU A 18 -12.32 -1.60 10.96
CA GLU A 18 -11.34 -2.50 11.61
C GLU A 18 -10.83 -3.58 10.63
N SER A 19 -11.71 -4.13 9.78
CA SER A 19 -11.28 -5.04 8.71
C SER A 19 -10.39 -4.35 7.68
N ILE A 20 -10.65 -3.09 7.33
CA ILE A 20 -9.80 -2.30 6.44
C ILE A 20 -8.42 -2.08 7.08
N VAL A 21 -8.36 -1.70 8.36
CA VAL A 21 -7.11 -1.57 9.13
C VAL A 21 -6.27 -2.83 9.03
N SER A 22 -6.86 -4.00 9.31
CA SER A 22 -6.16 -5.29 9.24
C SER A 22 -5.62 -5.59 7.84
N LYS A 23 -6.37 -5.22 6.79
CA LYS A 23 -5.95 -5.39 5.39
C LYS A 23 -4.84 -4.43 5.01
N GLN A 24 -4.88 -3.16 5.43
CA GLN A 24 -3.80 -2.20 5.22
C GLN A 24 -2.49 -2.70 5.84
N ASN A 25 -2.53 -3.18 7.08
CA ASN A 25 -1.36 -3.79 7.72
C ASN A 25 -0.84 -5.01 6.95
N SER A 26 -1.74 -5.88 6.50
CA SER A 26 -1.36 -7.05 5.69
C SER A 26 -0.69 -6.65 4.37
N VAL A 27 -1.16 -5.57 3.73
CA VAL A 27 -0.54 -4.99 2.54
C VAL A 27 0.87 -4.48 2.86
N GLY A 28 1.03 -3.70 3.93
CA GLY A 28 2.34 -3.18 4.33
C GLY A 28 3.36 -4.28 4.59
N TYR A 29 2.98 -5.32 5.34
CA TYR A 29 3.86 -6.48 5.57
C TYR A 29 4.19 -7.25 4.29
N PHE A 30 3.21 -7.42 3.39
CA PHE A 30 3.44 -8.09 2.11
C PHE A 30 4.46 -7.34 1.25
N ILE A 31 4.31 -6.02 1.11
CA ILE A 31 5.27 -5.21 0.33
C ILE A 31 6.64 -5.24 1.00
N ASN A 32 6.71 -5.13 2.33
CA ASN A 32 7.97 -5.19 3.04
C ASN A 32 8.70 -6.54 2.83
N ALA A 33 7.96 -7.65 2.78
CA ALA A 33 8.54 -8.95 2.45
C ALA A 33 9.09 -8.99 1.00
N GLU A 34 8.40 -8.38 0.04
CA GLU A 34 8.92 -8.23 -1.34
C GLU A 34 10.20 -7.38 -1.37
N VAL A 35 10.24 -6.31 -0.58
CA VAL A 35 11.43 -5.47 -0.42
C VAL A 35 12.64 -6.28 0.08
N GLU A 36 12.45 -7.08 1.12
CA GLU A 36 13.51 -7.93 1.68
C GLU A 36 14.02 -8.96 0.67
N LYS A 37 13.12 -9.52 -0.15
CA LYS A 37 13.49 -10.43 -1.27
C LYS A 37 14.33 -9.70 -2.31
N ILE A 38 13.92 -8.49 -2.73
CA ILE A 38 14.64 -7.68 -3.73
C ILE A 38 16.05 -7.37 -3.23
N GLN A 39 16.19 -6.94 -1.97
CA GLN A 39 17.49 -6.65 -1.38
C GLN A 39 18.38 -7.90 -1.39
N SER A 40 17.87 -9.01 -0.82
CA SER A 40 18.60 -10.28 -0.73
C SER A 40 19.04 -10.80 -2.09
N PHE A 41 18.16 -10.71 -3.09
CA PHE A 41 18.45 -11.15 -4.46
C PHE A 41 19.44 -10.22 -5.15
N SER A 42 19.31 -8.90 -4.98
CA SER A 42 20.19 -7.92 -5.61
C SER A 42 21.63 -7.98 -5.10
N ASP A 43 21.86 -8.49 -3.89
CA ASP A 43 23.17 -8.61 -3.26
C ASP A 43 23.95 -9.88 -3.63
N GLN A 44 23.31 -10.81 -4.34
CA GLN A 44 23.98 -11.99 -4.88
C GLN A 44 24.96 -11.60 -6.00
N SER A 45 26.21 -12.09 -5.89
CA SER A 45 27.30 -11.73 -6.83
C SER A 45 27.13 -12.35 -8.22
N ASP A 46 26.57 -13.57 -8.28
CA ASP A 46 26.57 -14.42 -9.48
C ASP A 46 25.24 -14.51 -10.23
N THR A 47 24.26 -13.66 -9.90
CA THR A 47 22.98 -13.64 -10.61
C THR A 47 23.16 -13.17 -12.05
N SER A 48 22.53 -13.84 -13.00
CA SER A 48 22.46 -13.44 -14.41
C SER A 48 21.41 -12.35 -14.63
N LEU A 49 21.52 -11.60 -15.73
CA LEU A 49 20.53 -10.58 -16.07
C LEU A 49 19.14 -11.18 -16.37
N ASP A 50 19.08 -12.40 -16.89
CA ASP A 50 17.81 -13.07 -17.18
C ASP A 50 17.08 -13.43 -15.87
N GLU A 51 17.79 -13.98 -14.89
CA GLU A 51 17.22 -14.24 -13.55
C GLU A 51 16.74 -12.96 -12.88
N ILE A 52 17.44 -11.84 -13.07
CA ILE A 52 17.01 -10.53 -12.57
C ILE A 52 15.72 -10.08 -13.23
N ILE A 53 15.61 -10.24 -14.55
CA ILE A 53 14.40 -9.89 -15.31
C ILE A 53 13.21 -10.75 -14.88
N ASP A 54 13.42 -12.05 -14.72
CA ASP A 54 12.37 -12.99 -14.30
C ASP A 54 11.86 -12.66 -12.90
N PHE A 55 12.78 -12.42 -11.95
CA PHE A 55 12.43 -12.01 -10.60
C PHE A 55 11.65 -10.68 -10.57
N HIS A 56 12.10 -9.65 -11.29
CA HIS A 56 11.38 -8.37 -11.30
C HIS A 56 10.06 -8.45 -12.06
N THR A 57 9.88 -9.41 -12.97
CA THR A 57 8.59 -9.66 -13.61
C THR A 57 7.56 -10.16 -12.58
N GLU A 58 7.97 -11.02 -11.64
CA GLU A 58 7.14 -11.44 -10.51
C GLU A 58 6.81 -10.25 -9.59
N VAL A 59 7.82 -9.48 -9.18
CA VAL A 59 7.64 -8.27 -8.35
C VAL A 59 6.65 -7.30 -9.01
N ALA A 60 6.77 -7.07 -10.32
CA ALA A 60 5.85 -6.21 -11.06
C ALA A 60 4.40 -6.69 -10.99
N SER A 61 4.18 -8.01 -11.04
CA SER A 61 2.85 -8.62 -10.86
C SER A 61 2.32 -8.39 -9.46
N ASN A 62 3.15 -8.61 -8.44
CA ASN A 62 2.80 -8.45 -7.03
C ASN A 62 2.41 -7.00 -6.72
N ILE A 63 3.25 -6.03 -7.11
CA ILE A 63 2.98 -4.60 -6.91
C ILE A 63 1.72 -4.14 -7.67
N LYS A 64 1.50 -4.64 -8.88
CA LYS A 64 0.26 -4.35 -9.64
C LYS A 64 -0.98 -4.85 -8.91
N ASN A 65 -0.92 -6.04 -8.30
CA ASN A 65 -2.06 -6.59 -7.56
C ASN A 65 -2.28 -5.83 -6.24
N THR A 66 -1.20 -5.44 -5.56
CA THR A 66 -1.26 -4.57 -4.39
C THR A 66 -1.90 -3.23 -4.71
N MET A 67 -1.54 -2.61 -5.83
CA MET A 67 -2.17 -1.36 -6.28
C MET A 67 -3.69 -1.51 -6.42
N LYS A 68 -4.16 -2.60 -7.03
CA LYS A 68 -5.61 -2.85 -7.18
C LYS A 68 -6.30 -3.02 -5.84
N LEU A 69 -5.65 -3.70 -4.89
CA LEU A 69 -6.17 -3.88 -3.54
C LEU A 69 -6.25 -2.54 -2.81
N GLN A 70 -5.22 -1.69 -2.91
CA GLN A 70 -5.23 -0.36 -2.32
C GLN A 70 -6.40 0.48 -2.84
N MET A 71 -6.60 0.52 -4.16
CA MET A 71 -7.72 1.24 -4.76
C MET A 71 -9.08 0.74 -4.26
N LEU A 72 -9.23 -0.58 -4.07
CA LEU A 72 -10.47 -1.15 -3.55
C LEU A 72 -10.71 -0.81 -2.08
N LEU A 73 -9.65 -0.79 -1.26
CA LEU A 73 -9.73 -0.41 0.16
C LEU A 73 -10.10 1.07 0.31
N GLN A 74 -9.43 1.94 -0.46
CA GLN A 74 -9.71 3.37 -0.51
C GLN A 74 -11.16 3.63 -0.93
N PHE A 75 -11.63 3.01 -2.03
CA PHE A 75 -13.01 3.17 -2.48
C PHE A 75 -14.03 2.79 -1.40
N LYS A 76 -13.82 1.65 -0.71
CA LYS A 76 -14.68 1.22 0.40
C LYS A 76 -14.64 2.20 1.58
N LEU A 77 -13.48 2.76 1.87
CA LEU A 77 -13.30 3.71 2.94
C LEU A 77 -14.02 5.03 2.64
N GLU A 78 -13.86 5.56 1.42
CA GLU A 78 -14.58 6.74 0.94
C GLU A 78 -16.10 6.55 1.08
N GLU A 79 -16.66 5.41 0.64
CA GLU A 79 -18.09 5.12 0.80
C GLU A 79 -18.57 5.11 2.26
N ILE A 80 -17.72 4.69 3.20
CA ILE A 80 -18.05 4.64 4.63
C ILE A 80 -17.98 6.04 5.25
N LEU A 81 -16.94 6.81 4.91
CA LEU A 81 -16.67 8.12 5.51
C LEU A 81 -17.52 9.24 4.90
N GLU A 82 -17.86 9.17 3.60
CA GLU A 82 -18.75 10.11 2.91
C GLU A 82 -20.17 10.13 3.47
N LYS A 83 -20.56 9.10 4.24
CA LYS A 83 -21.73 9.20 5.11
C LYS A 83 -21.40 10.23 6.18
N LYS A 84 -21.65 11.51 5.87
CA LYS A 84 -21.32 12.82 6.53
C LYS A 84 -21.50 12.94 8.07
N ASN A 85 -21.65 11.84 8.79
CA ASN A 85 -21.87 11.75 10.21
C ASN A 85 -21.07 10.61 10.90
N TRP A 86 -19.92 10.19 10.36
CA TRP A 86 -19.11 9.15 11.04
C TRP A 86 -18.89 9.49 12.53
N ILE A 87 -18.50 10.74 12.80
CA ILE A 87 -18.17 11.21 14.16
C ILE A 87 -19.32 11.98 14.83
N SER A 88 -20.25 12.54 14.06
CA SER A 88 -21.38 13.30 14.59
C SER A 88 -22.60 12.41 14.84
N GLN A 89 -22.88 12.07 16.11
CA GLN A 89 -24.19 12.32 16.75
C GLN A 89 -24.40 11.82 18.20
N LYS A 90 -23.48 11.12 18.88
CA LYS A 90 -23.66 10.79 20.31
C LYS A 90 -22.38 10.94 21.13
N ALA A 91 -22.45 11.68 22.24
CA ALA A 91 -21.41 11.67 23.28
C ALA A 91 -21.49 10.33 24.04
N GLY A 92 -20.39 9.58 24.10
CA GLY A 92 -20.33 8.27 24.75
C GLY A 92 -19.28 7.32 24.14
N GLU A 93 -19.30 6.06 24.58
CA GLU A 93 -18.38 4.96 24.21
C GLU A 93 -18.24 4.76 22.68
N THR A 94 -19.34 4.91 21.93
CA THR A 94 -19.37 4.76 20.47
C THR A 94 -18.50 5.80 19.75
N LYS A 95 -18.44 7.04 20.23
CA LYS A 95 -17.59 8.09 19.63
C LYS A 95 -16.11 7.77 19.85
N ALA A 96 -15.75 7.32 21.06
CA ALA A 96 -14.39 6.92 21.39
C ALA A 96 -13.92 5.73 20.55
N LYS A 97 -14.78 4.71 20.34
CA LYS A 97 -14.47 3.57 19.47
C LYS A 97 -14.22 4.01 18.02
N LYS A 98 -15.08 4.87 17.47
CA LYS A 98 -14.92 5.40 16.10
C LYS A 98 -13.65 6.22 15.92
N SER A 99 -13.31 7.09 16.88
CA SER A 99 -12.06 7.85 16.84
C SER A 99 -10.84 6.94 16.93
N LYS A 100 -10.87 5.93 17.83
CA LYS A 100 -9.77 4.97 17.94
C LYS A 100 -9.53 4.23 16.62
N VAL A 101 -10.58 3.71 16.01
CA VAL A 101 -10.46 2.94 14.75
C VAL A 101 -9.99 3.82 13.59
N LEU A 102 -10.31 5.11 13.57
CA LEU A 102 -9.74 6.06 12.60
C LEU A 102 -8.25 6.31 12.83
N ILE A 103 -7.80 6.40 14.09
CA ILE A 103 -6.37 6.51 14.41
C ILE A 103 -5.64 5.24 13.98
N ASP A 104 -6.16 4.06 14.33
CA ASP A 104 -5.58 2.76 13.94
C ASP A 104 -5.49 2.64 12.39
N LEU A 105 -6.48 3.19 11.68
CA LEU A 105 -6.46 3.24 10.21
C LEU A 105 -5.41 4.21 9.68
N LEU A 106 -5.33 5.42 10.22
CA LEU A 106 -4.32 6.39 9.83
C LEU A 106 -2.90 5.81 10.03
N GLU A 107 -2.65 5.17 11.18
CA GLU A 107 -1.38 4.51 11.47
C GLU A 107 -1.07 3.40 10.45
N ALA A 108 -2.06 2.57 10.10
CA ALA A 108 -1.89 1.52 9.10
C ALA A 108 -1.60 2.09 7.70
N VAL A 109 -2.27 3.16 7.28
CA VAL A 109 -2.03 3.81 5.98
C VAL A 109 -0.64 4.46 5.93
N ILE A 110 -0.22 5.15 7.00
CA ILE A 110 1.13 5.72 7.14
C ILE A 110 2.19 4.62 7.09
N PHE A 111 1.95 3.48 7.74
CA PHE A 111 2.86 2.34 7.67
C PHE A 111 3.04 1.84 6.23
N VAL A 112 1.94 1.66 5.48
CA VAL A 112 2.02 1.24 4.06
C VAL A 112 2.78 2.28 3.23
N GLU A 113 2.54 3.58 3.47
CA GLU A 113 3.23 4.67 2.76
C GLU A 113 4.75 4.59 2.97
N SER A 114 5.18 4.46 4.23
CA SER A 114 6.61 4.34 4.56
C SER A 114 7.26 3.12 3.92
N VAL A 115 6.55 1.98 3.86
CA VAL A 115 7.05 0.77 3.20
C VAL A 115 7.15 0.97 1.68
N ILE A 116 6.18 1.64 1.05
CA ILE A 116 6.23 1.99 -0.38
C ILE A 116 7.39 2.94 -0.67
N GLU A 117 7.65 3.92 0.18
CA GLU A 117 8.80 4.82 0.03
C GLU A 117 10.11 4.02 0.04
N ASN A 118 10.28 3.14 1.03
CA ASN A 118 11.46 2.27 1.13
C ASN A 118 11.61 1.37 -0.11
N PHE A 119 10.52 0.76 -0.58
CA PHE A 119 10.46 -0.03 -1.80
C PHE A 119 10.99 0.76 -3.01
N LEU A 120 10.48 1.97 -3.23
CA LEU A 120 10.91 2.82 -4.34
C LEU A 120 12.41 3.16 -4.28
N GLN A 121 12.93 3.45 -3.08
CA GLN A 121 14.35 3.73 -2.89
C GLN A 121 15.22 2.53 -3.24
N ILE A 122 14.79 1.32 -2.87
CA ILE A 122 15.53 0.09 -3.14
C ILE A 122 15.51 -0.24 -4.63
N GLU A 123 14.35 -0.15 -5.28
CA GLU A 123 14.23 -0.36 -6.72
C GLU A 123 15.11 0.61 -7.53
N LEU A 124 15.19 1.88 -7.12
CA LEU A 124 16.09 2.84 -7.75
C LEU A 124 17.57 2.46 -7.59
N LYS A 125 17.97 1.91 -6.42
CA LYS A 125 19.33 1.41 -6.20
C LYS A 125 19.61 0.18 -7.08
N VAL A 126 18.69 -0.78 -7.15
CA VAL A 126 18.81 -1.98 -7.98
C VAL A 126 18.94 -1.58 -9.45
N ARG A 127 18.08 -0.69 -9.94
CA ARG A 127 18.16 -0.14 -11.30
C ARG A 127 19.56 0.36 -11.63
N LYS A 128 20.14 1.19 -10.75
CA LYS A 128 21.48 1.74 -10.94
C LYS A 128 22.54 0.63 -10.98
N LYS A 129 22.48 -0.33 -10.06
CA LYS A 129 23.43 -1.46 -9.96
C LYS A 129 23.39 -2.34 -11.21
N VAL A 130 22.20 -2.69 -11.69
CA VAL A 130 22.00 -3.54 -12.88
C VAL A 130 22.46 -2.83 -14.15
N VAL A 131 22.08 -1.56 -14.35
CA VAL A 131 22.53 -0.78 -15.51
C VAL A 131 24.05 -0.67 -15.56
N GLN A 132 24.70 -0.46 -14.40
CA GLN A 132 26.16 -0.41 -14.32
C GLN A 132 26.81 -1.77 -14.62
N LYS A 133 26.27 -2.86 -14.05
CA LYS A 133 26.84 -4.22 -14.19
C LYS A 133 26.69 -4.79 -15.59
N TYR A 134 25.58 -4.51 -16.29
CA TYR A 134 25.25 -5.15 -17.58
C TYR A 134 25.15 -4.17 -18.75
N ASN A 135 25.76 -2.99 -18.68
CA ASN A 135 25.73 -1.98 -19.74
C ASN A 135 26.18 -2.48 -21.13
N PHE A 136 26.94 -3.56 -21.18
CA PHE A 136 27.39 -4.23 -22.41
C PHE A 136 26.31 -5.10 -23.09
N LEU A 137 25.14 -5.29 -22.47
CA LEU A 137 23.99 -6.02 -23.01
C LEU A 137 22.78 -5.06 -23.22
N PRO A 138 22.85 -4.10 -24.16
CA PRO A 138 21.89 -3.00 -24.23
C PRO A 138 20.43 -3.45 -24.42
N ASN A 139 20.19 -4.50 -25.21
CA ASN A 139 18.83 -5.00 -25.44
C ASN A 139 18.19 -5.55 -24.16
N LYS A 140 18.92 -6.38 -23.41
CA LYS A 140 18.42 -6.96 -22.16
C LYS A 140 18.29 -5.91 -21.05
N VAL A 141 19.20 -4.94 -21.00
CA VAL A 141 19.08 -3.79 -20.10
C VAL A 141 17.82 -2.99 -20.41
N ASN A 142 17.46 -2.79 -21.68
CA ASN A 142 16.23 -2.11 -22.05
C ASN A 142 14.98 -2.87 -21.59
N ASP A 143 14.97 -4.20 -21.68
CA ASP A 143 13.85 -5.02 -21.20
C ASP A 143 13.71 -4.94 -19.68
N PHE A 144 14.82 -5.06 -18.95
CA PHE A 144 14.85 -4.81 -17.51
C PHE A 144 14.32 -3.41 -17.16
N MET A 145 14.76 -2.38 -17.88
CA MET A 145 14.34 -1.00 -17.62
C MET A 145 12.85 -0.78 -17.83
N ARG A 146 12.23 -1.46 -18.81
CA ARG A 146 10.77 -1.42 -19.01
C ARG A 146 10.02 -2.01 -17.82
N ILE A 147 10.50 -3.12 -17.27
CA ILE A 147 9.91 -3.76 -16.08
C ILE A 147 10.07 -2.85 -14.86
N MET A 148 11.26 -2.29 -14.66
CA MET A 148 11.54 -1.33 -13.59
C MET A 148 10.66 -0.09 -13.66
N ASP A 149 10.47 0.48 -14.85
CA ASP A 149 9.62 1.64 -15.02
C ASP A 149 8.15 1.30 -14.69
N LEU A 150 7.68 0.09 -15.03
CA LEU A 150 6.34 -0.37 -14.62
C LEU A 150 6.23 -0.45 -13.09
N ILE A 151 7.21 -1.07 -12.43
CA ILE A 151 7.26 -1.20 -10.97
C ILE A 151 7.25 0.18 -10.29
N ILE A 152 8.19 1.05 -10.67
CA ILE A 152 8.37 2.37 -10.05
C ILE A 152 7.13 3.24 -10.29
N ASN A 153 6.55 3.20 -11.48
CA ASN A 153 5.35 3.98 -11.77
C ASN A 153 4.13 3.49 -10.97
N ASN A 154 3.98 2.18 -10.77
CA ASN A 154 2.92 1.66 -9.91
C ASN A 154 3.16 2.02 -8.44
N GLY A 155 4.39 1.87 -7.93
CA GLY A 155 4.74 2.28 -6.56
C GLY A 155 4.47 3.76 -6.30
N LYS A 156 4.85 4.65 -7.22
CA LYS A 156 4.53 6.10 -7.13
C LYS A 156 3.04 6.40 -7.15
N ARG A 157 2.25 5.63 -7.92
CA ARG A 157 0.79 5.78 -7.91
C ARG A 157 0.21 5.37 -6.57
N ILE A 158 0.64 4.23 -6.02
CA ILE A 158 0.23 3.79 -4.68
C ILE A 158 0.58 4.88 -3.64
N GLN A 159 1.81 5.40 -3.67
CA GLN A 159 2.24 6.45 -2.76
C GLN A 159 1.32 7.68 -2.81
N LYS A 160 0.99 8.15 -4.02
CA LYS A 160 0.09 9.30 -4.20
C LYS A 160 -1.32 9.05 -3.65
N GLU A 161 -1.86 7.84 -3.85
CA GLU A 161 -3.17 7.48 -3.28
C GLU A 161 -3.11 7.44 -1.75
N LEU A 162 -2.05 6.89 -1.17
CA LEU A 162 -1.84 6.86 0.29
C LEU A 162 -1.72 8.27 0.87
N GLU A 163 -0.97 9.18 0.23
CA GLU A 163 -0.88 10.58 0.64
C GLU A 163 -2.24 11.29 0.63
N PHE A 164 -3.09 10.95 -0.34
CA PHE A 164 -4.46 11.46 -0.41
C PHE A 164 -5.33 10.88 0.73
N GLU A 165 -5.25 9.57 0.96
CA GLU A 165 -5.98 8.87 2.02
C GLU A 165 -5.59 9.39 3.41
N ILE A 166 -4.31 9.63 3.67
CA ILE A 166 -3.79 10.25 4.90
C ILE A 166 -4.44 11.62 5.13
N LYS A 167 -4.36 12.52 4.14
CA LYS A 167 -4.95 13.87 4.23
C LYS A 167 -6.46 13.81 4.44
N MET A 168 -7.12 12.85 3.80
CA MET A 168 -8.55 12.64 3.94
C MET A 168 -8.89 12.22 5.38
N LEU A 169 -8.17 11.25 5.94
CA LEU A 169 -8.35 10.76 7.32
C LEU A 169 -8.04 11.83 8.37
N GLU A 170 -7.00 12.63 8.16
CA GLU A 170 -6.67 13.77 9.03
C GLU A 170 -7.84 14.77 9.17
N ASN A 171 -8.67 14.94 8.13
CA ASN A 171 -9.85 15.81 8.22
C ASN A 171 -10.97 15.26 9.11
N TYR A 172 -10.92 13.97 9.45
CA TYR A 172 -11.86 13.33 10.37
C TYR A 172 -11.34 13.28 11.81
N LEU A 173 -10.05 13.54 12.08
CA LEU A 173 -9.49 13.53 13.44
C LEU A 173 -9.53 14.90 14.09
#